data_AF-R7JE34-F1
#
_entry.id   AF-R7JE34-F1
#
_cell.length_a   1.000
_cell.length_b   1.000
_cell.length_c   1.000
_cell.angle_alpha   90.00
_cell.angle_beta   90.00
_cell.angle_gamma   90.00
#
_symmetry.space_group_name_H-M   'P 1'
#
loop_
_entity.id
_entity.type
_entity.pdbx_description
1 polymer ?
#
loop_
_entity_poly.entity_id
_entity_poly.type
_entity_poly.pdbx_seq_one_letter_code
_entity_poly.pdbx_strand_id
1 'polypeptide(L)'
;MLKKIILLLLILLSSNFVIAASDKNDAFYKVQMAYYNSIKTCSAGTFSLPSIEMFGQNIDFKLIVYGKKNGKCIIREQMGGSDTRCSLPMDVARKYADENIRTLETSMRQGSAYSAYVNQVHNNENYCKF
;
A
#
# COMPACT_ATOMS: atom_id res chain seq x y z
N MET A 1 -8.47 0.56 -49.14
CA MET A 1 -9.05 0.07 -47.88
C MET A 1 -8.01 -0.49 -46.90
N LEU A 2 -6.89 -1.06 -47.37
CA LEU A 2 -5.81 -1.62 -46.53
C LEU A 2 -5.21 -0.65 -45.49
N LYS A 3 -5.06 0.64 -45.84
CA LYS A 3 -4.51 1.68 -44.93
C LYS A 3 -5.40 1.98 -43.71
N LYS A 4 -6.72 1.74 -43.79
CA LYS A 4 -7.65 1.98 -42.66
C LYS A 4 -7.65 0.83 -41.64
N ILE A 5 -7.29 -0.39 -42.08
CA ILE A 5 -7.23 -1.58 -41.22
C ILE A 5 -5.98 -1.56 -40.33
N ILE A 6 -4.86 -1.08 -40.87
CA ILE A 6 -3.58 -0.97 -40.12
C ILE A 6 -3.69 0.03 -38.96
N LEU A 7 -4.41 1.13 -39.14
CA LEU A 7 -4.62 2.13 -38.09
C LEU A 7 -5.49 1.62 -36.93
N LEU A 8 -6.50 0.79 -37.23
CA LEU A 8 -7.34 0.16 -36.19
C LEU A 8 -6.56 -0.89 -35.37
N LEU A 9 -5.67 -1.64 -36.01
CA LEU A 9 -4.83 -2.64 -35.34
C LEU A 9 -3.79 -2.00 -34.40
N LEU A 10 -3.27 -0.82 -34.74
CA LEU A 10 -2.35 -0.07 -33.87
C LEU A 10 -3.02 0.54 -32.63
N ILE A 11 -4.32 0.91 -32.73
CA ILE A 11 -5.09 1.45 -31.60
C ILE A 11 -5.51 0.33 -30.63
N LEU A 12 -5.75 -0.89 -31.11
CA LEU A 12 -6.10 -2.04 -30.27
C LEU A 12 -4.91 -2.62 -29.50
N LEU A 13 -3.68 -2.30 -29.90
CA LEU A 13 -2.47 -2.74 -29.19
C LEU A 13 -2.09 -1.81 -28.02
N SER A 14 -2.56 -0.56 -27.97
CA SER A 14 -2.27 0.38 -26.88
C SER A 14 -3.28 0.36 -25.75
N SER A 15 -4.50 -0.17 -25.96
CA SER A 15 -5.55 -0.22 -24.94
C SER A 15 -5.36 -1.31 -23.88
N ASN A 16 -4.62 -2.39 -24.18
CA ASN A 16 -4.44 -3.50 -23.24
C ASN A 16 -3.36 -3.26 -22.16
N PHE A 17 -2.47 -2.29 -22.35
CA PHE A 17 -1.38 -2.02 -21.38
C PHE A 17 -1.80 -1.07 -20.25
N VAL A 18 -2.78 -0.19 -20.49
CA VAL A 18 -3.24 0.78 -19.48
C VAL A 18 -4.16 0.11 -18.44
N ILE A 19 -4.94 -0.89 -18.85
CA ILE A 19 -5.92 -1.57 -17.98
C ILE A 19 -5.20 -2.44 -16.94
N ALA A 20 -4.17 -3.19 -17.33
CA ALA A 20 -3.42 -4.06 -16.40
C ALA A 20 -2.67 -3.28 -15.30
N ALA A 21 -2.20 -2.06 -15.59
CA ALA A 21 -1.61 -1.17 -14.59
C ALA A 21 -2.68 -0.54 -13.67
N SER A 22 -3.85 -0.19 -14.23
CA SER A 22 -4.99 0.37 -13.50
C SER A 22 -5.59 -0.65 -12.51
N ASP A 23 -5.83 -1.88 -12.94
CA ASP A 23 -6.47 -2.92 -12.11
C ASP A 23 -5.58 -3.35 -10.93
N LYS A 24 -4.25 -3.45 -11.18
CA LYS A 24 -3.29 -3.68 -10.10
C LYS A 24 -3.31 -2.51 -9.12
N ASN A 25 -3.22 -1.27 -9.60
CA ASN A 25 -3.27 -0.09 -8.72
C ASN A 25 -4.54 -0.04 -7.86
N ASP A 26 -5.69 -0.37 -8.42
CA ASP A 26 -6.96 -0.43 -7.67
C ASP A 26 -6.94 -1.55 -6.60
N ALA A 27 -6.38 -2.72 -6.91
CA ALA A 27 -6.20 -3.79 -5.93
C ALA A 27 -5.24 -3.39 -4.80
N PHE A 28 -4.10 -2.77 -5.12
CA PHE A 28 -3.17 -2.24 -4.11
C PHE A 28 -3.86 -1.22 -3.21
N TYR A 29 -4.57 -0.25 -3.82
CA TYR A 29 -5.30 0.78 -3.11
C TYR A 29 -6.32 0.18 -2.12
N LYS A 30 -7.16 -0.75 -2.58
CA LYS A 30 -8.20 -1.37 -1.74
C LYS A 30 -7.62 -2.11 -0.54
N VAL A 31 -6.55 -2.88 -0.74
CA VAL A 31 -5.91 -3.65 0.32
C VAL A 31 -5.21 -2.71 1.32
N GLN A 32 -4.48 -1.70 0.86
CA GLN A 32 -3.84 -0.71 1.73
C GLN A 32 -4.89 0.08 2.53
N MET A 33 -5.98 0.49 1.89
CA MET A 33 -7.10 1.17 2.55
C MET A 33 -7.72 0.30 3.65
N ALA A 34 -7.95 -0.98 3.38
CA ALA A 34 -8.45 -1.93 4.39
C ALA A 34 -7.47 -2.09 5.56
N TYR A 35 -6.17 -2.22 5.27
CA TYR A 35 -5.12 -2.33 6.28
C TYR A 35 -5.07 -1.10 7.19
N TYR A 36 -5.00 0.12 6.64
CA TYR A 36 -4.95 1.34 7.45
C TYR A 36 -6.23 1.56 8.24
N ASN A 37 -7.41 1.24 7.68
CA ASN A 37 -8.65 1.27 8.47
C ASN A 37 -8.62 0.27 9.63
N SER A 38 -8.03 -0.91 9.44
CA SER A 38 -7.83 -1.89 10.52
C SER A 38 -6.91 -1.35 11.63
N ILE A 39 -5.89 -0.54 11.29
CA ILE A 39 -5.00 0.09 12.27
C ILE A 39 -5.74 1.13 13.12
N LYS A 40 -6.68 1.90 12.56
CA LYS A 40 -7.44 2.95 13.29
C LYS A 40 -8.13 2.43 14.56
N THR A 41 -8.66 1.22 14.46
CA THR A 41 -9.34 0.51 15.57
C THR A 41 -8.45 -0.58 16.19
N CYS A 42 -7.27 -0.79 15.62
CA CYS A 42 -6.39 -1.93 15.91
C CYS A 42 -7.10 -3.29 15.86
N SER A 43 -7.92 -3.48 14.82
CA SER A 43 -8.57 -4.76 14.54
C SER A 43 -7.55 -5.70 13.92
N ALA A 44 -7.50 -6.95 14.39
CA ALA A 44 -6.54 -7.92 13.87
C ALA A 44 -6.90 -8.34 12.42
N GLY A 45 -5.87 -8.52 11.59
CA GLY A 45 -6.06 -8.88 10.18
C GLY A 45 -4.75 -9.12 9.44
N THR A 46 -4.82 -9.82 8.32
CA THR A 46 -3.71 -10.01 7.39
C THR A 46 -4.16 -9.56 6.00
N PHE A 47 -3.34 -8.75 5.36
CA PHE A 47 -3.64 -8.07 4.11
C PHE A 47 -2.48 -8.35 3.15
N SER A 48 -2.77 -9.05 2.05
CA SER A 48 -1.76 -9.42 1.06
C SER A 48 -1.94 -8.52 -0.15
N LEU A 49 -0.89 -7.80 -0.55
CA LEU A 49 -0.93 -7.05 -1.80
C LEU A 49 -0.53 -7.99 -2.95
N PRO A 50 -0.96 -7.70 -4.20
CA PRO A 50 -0.40 -8.37 -5.35
C PRO A 50 1.13 -8.27 -5.35
N SER A 51 1.83 -9.25 -5.91
CA SER A 51 3.28 -9.15 -6.08
C SER A 51 3.64 -8.14 -7.17
N ILE A 52 4.79 -7.48 -7.01
CA ILE A 52 5.37 -6.60 -8.02
C ILE A 52 6.65 -7.24 -8.53
N GLU A 53 6.80 -7.30 -9.85
CA GLU A 53 8.06 -7.71 -10.46
C GLU A 53 9.02 -6.50 -10.45
N MET A 54 10.15 -6.63 -9.77
CA MET A 54 11.24 -5.66 -9.77
C MET A 54 12.55 -6.37 -10.12
N PHE A 55 13.23 -5.88 -11.16
CA PHE A 55 14.50 -6.45 -11.63
C PHE A 55 14.46 -7.98 -11.89
N GLY A 56 13.32 -8.49 -12.40
CA GLY A 56 13.12 -9.91 -12.69
C GLY A 56 12.84 -10.77 -11.45
N GLN A 57 12.60 -10.17 -10.28
CA GLN A 57 12.20 -10.85 -9.05
C GLN A 57 10.79 -10.43 -8.63
N ASN A 58 9.99 -11.41 -8.21
CA ASN A 58 8.69 -11.14 -7.59
C ASN A 58 8.90 -10.70 -6.14
N ILE A 59 8.47 -9.48 -5.83
CA ILE A 59 8.45 -8.94 -4.48
C ILE A 59 7.04 -9.15 -3.94
N ASP A 60 6.95 -9.97 -2.89
CA ASP A 60 5.71 -10.20 -2.16
C ASP A 60 5.56 -9.19 -1.02
N PHE A 61 4.31 -8.83 -0.74
CA PHE A 61 3.97 -7.88 0.31
C PHE A 61 2.94 -8.49 1.24
N LYS A 62 3.21 -8.41 2.55
CA LYS A 62 2.29 -8.88 3.59
C LYS A 62 2.22 -7.86 4.71
N LEU A 63 1.02 -7.35 4.93
CA LEU A 63 0.72 -6.39 6.00
C LEU A 63 -0.13 -7.11 7.05
N ILE A 64 0.20 -6.94 8.33
CA ILE A 64 -0.45 -7.64 9.43
C ILE A 64 -0.75 -6.64 10.54
N VAL A 65 -1.99 -6.65 11.03
CA VAL A 65 -2.36 -6.07 12.33
C VAL A 65 -2.55 -7.23 13.29
N TYR A 66 -1.72 -7.34 14.31
CA TYR A 66 -1.84 -8.39 15.33
C TYR A 66 -2.90 -8.06 16.38
N GLY A 67 -3.34 -6.80 16.43
CA GLY A 67 -4.30 -6.30 17.41
C GLY A 67 -3.64 -5.59 18.59
N LYS A 68 -4.46 -5.27 19.59
CA LYS A 68 -4.07 -4.46 20.75
C LYS A 68 -3.34 -5.29 21.80
N LYS A 69 -2.14 -4.85 22.19
CA LYS A 69 -1.35 -5.41 23.30
C LYS A 69 -0.78 -4.29 24.16
N ASN A 70 -1.02 -4.34 25.47
CA ASN A 70 -0.52 -3.36 26.44
C ASN A 70 -0.82 -1.90 26.05
N GLY A 71 -2.04 -1.63 25.58
CA GLY A 71 -2.44 -0.28 25.15
C GLY A 71 -1.83 0.18 23.82
N LYS A 72 -1.07 -0.66 23.12
CA LYS A 72 -0.47 -0.38 21.82
C LYS A 72 -1.05 -1.27 20.72
N CYS A 73 -1.11 -0.76 19.50
CA CYS A 73 -1.37 -1.54 18.31
C CYS A 73 -0.09 -2.15 17.77
N ILE A 74 -0.11 -3.47 17.55
CA ILE A 74 1.04 -4.19 17.03
C ILE A 74 0.81 -4.49 15.55
N ILE A 75 1.71 -4.03 14.69
CA ILE A 75 1.63 -4.19 13.23
C ILE A 75 2.95 -4.70 12.66
N ARG A 76 2.89 -5.31 11.48
CA ARG A 76 4.04 -5.77 10.71
C ARG A 76 3.82 -5.53 9.23
N GLU A 77 4.86 -5.04 8.57
CA GLU A 77 4.89 -4.73 7.14
C GLU A 77 6.09 -5.47 6.55
N GLN A 78 5.80 -6.51 5.78
CA GLN A 78 6.81 -7.31 5.10
C GLN A 78 6.78 -6.98 3.61
N MET A 79 7.93 -6.61 3.06
CA MET A 79 8.09 -6.23 1.65
C MET A 79 9.36 -6.87 1.10
N GLY A 80 9.23 -8.00 0.39
CA GLY A 80 10.38 -8.81 -0.01
C GLY A 80 11.24 -9.22 1.20
N GLY A 81 12.50 -8.76 1.22
CA GLY A 81 13.44 -9.00 2.31
C GLY A 81 13.32 -8.04 3.52
N SER A 82 12.49 -6.99 3.42
CA SER A 82 12.25 -6.05 4.53
C SER A 82 11.13 -6.58 5.45
N ASP A 83 11.32 -6.46 6.77
CA ASP A 83 10.36 -6.86 7.81
C ASP A 83 10.25 -5.77 8.90
N THR A 84 9.43 -4.76 8.66
CA THR A 84 9.20 -3.70 9.65
C THR A 84 8.13 -4.13 10.65
N ARG A 85 8.40 -3.98 11.94
CA ARG A 85 7.45 -4.26 13.03
C ARG A 85 7.25 -3.03 13.88
N CYS A 86 6.01 -2.61 14.07
CA CYS A 86 5.70 -1.45 14.88
C CYS A 86 4.79 -1.76 16.09
N SER A 87 5.03 -1.05 17.18
CA SER A 87 4.24 -1.05 18.41
C SER A 87 3.80 0.38 18.73
N LEU A 88 2.62 0.74 18.23
CA LEU A 88 2.13 2.12 18.22
C LEU A 88 1.16 2.35 19.39
N PRO A 89 1.36 3.34 20.27
CA PRO A 89 0.28 3.83 21.15
C PRO A 89 -1.00 4.10 20.36
N MET A 90 -2.19 3.87 20.94
CA MET A 90 -3.45 3.90 20.16
C MET A 90 -3.73 5.25 19.48
N ASP A 91 -3.34 6.36 20.09
CA ASP A 91 -3.43 7.70 19.51
C ASP A 91 -2.48 7.86 18.31
N VAL A 92 -1.25 7.35 18.44
CA VAL A 92 -0.26 7.29 17.35
C VAL A 92 -0.75 6.40 16.22
N ALA A 93 -1.27 5.20 16.53
CA ALA A 93 -1.80 4.27 15.55
C ALA A 93 -2.94 4.89 14.72
N ARG A 94 -3.89 5.56 15.40
CA ARG A 94 -5.02 6.22 14.73
C ARG A 94 -4.54 7.34 13.80
N LYS A 95 -3.68 8.24 14.29
CA LYS A 95 -3.14 9.33 13.47
C LYS A 95 -2.28 8.82 12.32
N TYR A 96 -1.50 7.77 12.56
CA TYR A 96 -0.67 7.13 11.54
C TYR A 96 -1.52 6.55 10.41
N ALA A 97 -2.61 5.88 10.75
CA ALA A 97 -3.56 5.37 9.78
C ALA A 97 -4.29 6.49 9.01
N ASP A 98 -4.78 7.52 9.71
CA ASP A 98 -5.45 8.66 9.08
C ASP A 98 -4.54 9.39 8.08
N GLU A 99 -3.27 9.60 8.43
CA GLU A 99 -2.29 10.23 7.55
C GLU A 99 -1.94 9.36 6.34
N ASN A 100 -1.84 8.04 6.51
CA ASN A 100 -1.62 7.12 5.40
C ASN A 100 -2.83 7.06 4.45
N ILE A 101 -4.06 7.04 4.99
CA ILE A 101 -5.29 7.10 4.20
C ILE A 101 -5.32 8.40 3.38
N ARG A 102 -5.07 9.54 4.02
CA ARG A 102 -5.01 10.84 3.33
C ARG A 102 -3.95 10.86 2.23
N THR A 103 -2.79 10.28 2.49
CA THR A 103 -1.66 10.22 1.53
C THR A 103 -1.99 9.30 0.36
N LEU A 104 -2.65 8.16 0.62
CA LEU A 104 -3.09 7.20 -0.39
C LEU A 104 -4.17 7.80 -1.31
N GLU A 105 -5.18 8.45 -0.73
CA GLU A 105 -6.22 9.16 -1.49
C GLU A 105 -5.64 10.29 -2.35
N THR A 106 -4.68 11.04 -1.81
CA THR A 106 -3.97 12.09 -2.57
C THR A 106 -3.17 11.46 -3.71
N SER A 107 -2.50 10.33 -3.44
CA SER A 107 -1.70 9.60 -4.42
C SER A 107 -2.52 9.11 -5.62
N MET A 108 -3.74 8.64 -5.36
CA MET A 108 -4.67 8.22 -6.42
C MET A 108 -5.14 9.39 -7.30
N ARG A 109 -5.20 10.61 -6.77
CA ARG A 109 -5.73 11.78 -7.50
C ARG A 109 -4.66 12.55 -8.25
N GLN A 110 -3.47 12.69 -7.65
CA GLN A 110 -2.46 13.67 -8.07
C GLN A 110 -1.08 13.05 -8.31
N GLY A 111 -0.95 11.72 -8.18
CA GLY A 111 0.36 11.06 -8.14
C GLY A 111 1.02 11.20 -6.77
N SER A 112 2.28 10.78 -6.65
CA SER A 112 2.96 10.55 -5.36
C SER A 112 2.75 11.65 -4.30
N ALA A 113 2.32 11.25 -3.11
CA ALA A 113 2.14 12.11 -1.95
C ALA A 113 3.01 11.66 -0.77
N TYR A 114 3.38 12.61 0.09
CA TYR A 114 4.24 12.37 1.25
C TYR A 114 3.60 12.86 2.54
N SER A 115 3.81 12.13 3.64
CA SER A 115 3.46 12.57 5.00
C SER A 115 4.70 12.54 5.88
N ALA A 116 5.09 13.73 6.38
CA ALA A 116 6.18 13.88 7.33
C ALA A 116 5.91 13.12 8.63
N TYR A 117 4.64 13.03 9.05
CA TYR A 117 4.25 12.32 10.26
C TYR A 117 4.42 10.80 10.10
N VAL A 118 3.98 10.23 8.96
CA VAL A 118 4.19 8.80 8.66
C VAL A 118 5.67 8.48 8.68
N ASN A 119 6.49 9.30 8.01
CA ASN A 119 7.94 9.13 7.99
C ASN A 119 8.57 9.24 9.39
N GLN A 120 8.11 10.18 10.23
CA GLN A 120 8.56 10.31 11.61
C GLN A 120 8.25 9.07 12.44
N VAL A 121 7.04 8.51 12.31
CA VAL A 121 6.65 7.29 13.05
C VAL A 121 7.48 6.09 12.59
N HIS A 122 7.65 5.93 11.28
CA HIS A 122 8.37 4.81 10.68
C HIS A 122 9.87 4.79 11.07
N ASN A 123 10.50 5.96 11.18
CA ASN A 123 11.92 6.09 11.56
C ASN A 123 12.16 6.24 13.07
N ASN A 124 11.13 6.15 13.91
CA ASN A 124 11.29 6.24 15.36
C ASN A 124 11.42 4.83 15.96
N GLU A 125 12.60 4.49 16.48
CA GLU A 125 12.89 3.17 17.07
C GLU A 125 12.02 2.81 18.29
N ASN A 126 11.41 3.81 18.94
CA ASN A 126 10.43 3.56 20.01
C ASN A 126 9.10 3.02 19.47
N TYR A 127 8.85 3.19 18.17
CA TYR A 127 7.64 2.76 17.49
C TYR A 127 7.90 1.61 16.53
N CYS A 128 8.84 1.73 15.60
CA CYS A 128 9.08 0.75 14.54
C CYS A 128 10.51 0.22 14.59
N LYS A 129 10.69 -1.07 14.30
CA LYS A 129 11.97 -1.77 14.19
C LYS A 129 12.03 -2.54 12.86
N PHE A 130 13.21 -2.62 12.28
CA PHE A 130 13.51 -3.37 11.05
C PHE A 130 14.27 -4.67 11.37
#